data_AF-A0A947WCK7-F1
#
_entry.id   AF-A0A947WCK7-F1
#
_cell.length_a   1.000
_cell.length_b   1.000
_cell.length_c   1.000
_cell.angle_alpha   90.00
_cell.angle_beta   90.00
_cell.angle_gamma   90.00
#
_symmetry.space_group_name_H-M   'P 1'
#
loop_
_entity.id
_entity.type
_entity.pdbx_description
1 polymer ?
#
loop_
_entity_poly.entity_id
_entity_poly.type
_entity_poly.pdbx_seq_one_letter_code
_entity_poly.pdbx_strand_id
1 'polypeptide(L)'
;MNWKAEFSLRAFVVYLACLAAASILAGIVWAGTVGAIGGLSIARDQEYQQQITTFMQDKGIGADASRAQVEHVLDNLSEEEQNQLSAISESLLGELNWFLVAAAASAILFGVIGLLGGLISRAWLLAGAVPILALLFSKSMIRLSGVQDLGVLEKAIVVVFAQIALCCLFAYLGSRLRSRATLAKQ
;
A
#
# COMPACT_ATOMS: atom_id res chain seq x y z
N MET A 1 2.43 9.72 -32.18
CA MET A 1 2.38 10.29 -30.81
C MET A 1 1.71 11.65 -30.91
N ASN A 2 0.60 11.89 -30.19
CA ASN A 2 -0.16 13.15 -30.33
C ASN A 2 0.13 14.08 -29.15
N TRP A 3 1.18 14.89 -29.29
CA TRP A 3 1.65 15.82 -28.25
C TRP A 3 0.56 16.76 -27.72
N LYS A 4 -0.40 17.17 -28.56
CA LYS A 4 -1.52 18.03 -28.15
C LYS A 4 -2.47 17.33 -27.18
N ALA A 5 -2.63 16.01 -27.29
CA ALA A 5 -3.46 15.23 -26.37
C ALA A 5 -2.75 14.96 -25.04
N GLU A 6 -1.45 14.65 -25.10
CA GLU A 6 -0.60 14.37 -23.93
C GLU A 6 -0.50 15.58 -22.99
N PHE A 7 -0.41 16.80 -23.53
CA PHE A 7 -0.30 18.04 -22.75
C PHE A 7 -1.58 18.89 -22.77
N SER A 8 -2.73 18.24 -22.94
CA SER A 8 -4.02 18.94 -22.88
C SER A 8 -4.35 19.39 -21.46
N LEU A 9 -5.11 20.49 -21.33
CA LEU A 9 -5.64 20.96 -20.03
C LEU A 9 -6.38 19.84 -19.28
N ARG A 10 -7.12 19.00 -20.02
CA ARG A 10 -7.79 17.82 -19.47
C ARG A 10 -6.81 16.85 -18.83
N ALA A 11 -5.69 16.54 -19.49
CA ALA A 11 -4.69 15.63 -18.94
C ALA A 11 -4.09 16.19 -17.64
N PHE A 12 -3.76 17.49 -17.62
CA PHE A 12 -3.30 18.16 -16.41
C PHE A 12 -4.30 18.07 -15.25
N VAL A 13 -5.57 18.40 -15.49
CA VAL A 13 -6.62 18.34 -14.45
C VAL A 13 -6.81 16.92 -13.92
N VAL A 14 -6.80 15.91 -14.81
CA VAL A 14 -6.92 14.50 -14.41
C VAL A 14 -5.74 14.08 -13.54
N TYR A 15 -4.50 14.42 -13.92
CA TYR A 15 -3.33 14.04 -13.14
C TYR A 15 -3.20 14.80 -11.81
N LEU A 16 -3.71 16.04 -11.72
CA LEU A 16 -3.87 16.75 -10.45
C LEU A 16 -4.89 16.06 -9.54
N ALA A 17 -6.03 15.64 -10.09
CA ALA A 17 -7.04 14.88 -9.34
C ALA A 17 -6.49 13.52 -8.89
N CYS A 18 -5.72 12.84 -9.75
CA CYS A 18 -5.01 11.61 -9.42
C CYS A 18 -3.99 11.80 -8.29
N LEU A 19 -3.27 12.93 -8.25
CA LEU A 19 -2.34 13.23 -7.17
C LEU A 19 -3.07 13.40 -5.82
N ALA A 20 -4.22 14.09 -5.81
CA ALA A 20 -5.06 14.21 -4.62
C ALA A 20 -5.68 12.86 -4.21
N ALA A 21 -6.10 12.03 -5.17
CA ALA A 21 -6.58 10.69 -4.89
C ALA A 21 -5.47 9.79 -4.32
N ALA A 22 -4.24 9.93 -4.81
CA ALA A 22 -3.09 9.14 -4.36
C ALA A 22 -2.79 9.39 -2.87
N SER A 23 -2.96 10.62 -2.37
CA SER A 23 -2.71 10.91 -0.95
C SER A 23 -3.75 10.26 -0.02
N ILE A 24 -5.01 10.20 -0.45
CA ILE A 24 -6.09 9.53 0.31
C ILE A 24 -5.92 8.00 0.23
N LEU A 25 -5.69 7.49 -0.98
CA LEU A 25 -5.54 6.05 -1.22
C LEU A 25 -4.28 5.47 -0.59
N ALA A 26 -3.23 6.27 -0.41
CA ALA A 26 -2.00 5.81 0.21
C ALA A 26 -2.27 5.17 1.57
N GLY A 27 -3.03 5.81 2.46
CA GLY A 27 -3.32 5.25 3.78
C GLY A 27 -4.00 3.88 3.71
N ILE A 28 -5.00 3.75 2.83
CA ILE A 28 -5.75 2.50 2.63
C ILE A 28 -4.85 1.41 2.06
N VAL A 29 -4.07 1.73 1.03
CA VAL A 29 -3.17 0.76 0.37
C VAL A 29 -2.06 0.31 1.31
N TRP A 30 -1.50 1.22 2.10
CA TRP A 30 -0.48 0.89 3.10
C TRP A 30 -1.05 -0.01 4.19
N ALA A 31 -2.18 0.36 4.80
CA ALA A 31 -2.82 -0.46 5.82
C ALA A 31 -3.19 -1.85 5.29
N GLY A 32 -3.76 -1.93 4.08
CA GLY A 32 -4.12 -3.19 3.43
C GLY A 32 -2.90 -4.05 3.10
N THR A 33 -1.80 -3.45 2.65
CA THR A 33 -0.58 -4.19 2.30
C THR A 33 0.13 -4.71 3.55
N VAL A 34 0.26 -3.88 4.59
CA VAL A 34 0.80 -4.30 5.89
C VAL A 34 -0.05 -5.41 6.48
N GLY A 35 -1.38 -5.27 6.48
CA GLY A 35 -2.28 -6.31 6.99
C GLY A 35 -2.19 -7.61 6.20
N ALA A 36 -2.10 -7.56 4.87
CA ALA A 36 -2.02 -8.76 4.04
C ALA A 36 -0.68 -9.49 4.20
N ILE A 37 0.44 -8.76 4.16
CA ILE A 37 1.78 -9.33 4.29
C ILE A 37 2.05 -9.74 5.73
N GLY A 38 1.66 -8.90 6.70
CA GLY A 38 1.72 -9.18 8.13
C GLY A 38 0.91 -10.43 8.49
N GLY A 39 -0.34 -10.52 8.03
CA GLY A 39 -1.18 -11.70 8.26
C GLY A 39 -0.60 -12.98 7.65
N LEU A 40 0.01 -12.89 6.46
CA LEU A 40 0.72 -14.03 5.87
C LEU A 40 1.99 -14.42 6.63
N SER A 41 2.70 -13.45 7.22
CA SER A 41 3.87 -13.70 8.06
C SER A 41 3.45 -14.39 9.36
N ILE A 42 2.41 -13.88 10.04
CA ILE A 42 1.77 -14.49 11.22
C ILE A 42 1.32 -15.92 10.95
N ALA A 43 0.74 -16.18 9.77
CA ALA A 43 0.26 -17.51 9.41
C ALA A 43 1.41 -18.52 9.21
N ARG A 44 2.63 -18.05 8.95
CA ARG A 44 3.81 -18.90 8.69
C ARG A 44 4.73 -19.05 9.89
N ASP A 45 4.69 -18.11 10.82
CA ASP A 45 5.52 -18.11 12.00
C ASP A 45 4.90 -19.00 13.10
N GLN A 46 5.43 -20.22 13.22
CA GLN A 46 4.98 -21.19 14.22
C GLN A 46 5.31 -20.73 15.65
N GLU A 47 6.39 -19.97 15.85
CA GLU A 47 6.79 -19.49 17.17
C GLU A 47 5.83 -18.41 17.64
N TYR A 48 5.51 -17.44 16.77
CA TYR A 48 4.48 -16.45 17.04
C TYR A 48 3.12 -17.07 17.32
N GLN A 49 2.70 -18.06 16.51
CA GLN A 49 1.43 -18.76 16.75
C GLN A 49 1.41 -19.47 18.10
N GLN A 50 2.52 -20.08 18.52
CA GLN A 50 2.63 -20.69 19.83
C GLN A 50 2.56 -19.63 20.94
N GLN A 51 3.31 -18.53 20.84
CA GLN A 51 3.29 -17.46 21.84
C GLN A 51 1.90 -16.83 22.00
N ILE A 52 1.22 -16.51 20.89
CA ILE A 52 -0.17 -16.01 20.90
C ILE A 52 -1.10 -17.06 21.49
N THR A 53 -0.98 -18.34 21.09
CA THR A 53 -1.86 -19.40 21.61
C THR A 53 -1.69 -19.58 23.12
N THR A 54 -0.46 -19.59 23.61
CA THR A 54 -0.15 -19.66 25.05
C THR A 54 -0.72 -18.44 25.79
N PHE A 55 -0.50 -17.23 25.26
CA PHE A 55 -1.08 -16.02 25.85
C PHE A 55 -2.61 -16.10 25.92
N MET A 56 -3.27 -16.55 24.86
CA MET A 56 -4.73 -16.65 24.80
C MET A 56 -5.26 -17.76 25.74
N GLN A 57 -4.57 -18.90 25.83
CA GLN A 57 -4.89 -19.97 26.78
C GLN A 57 -4.75 -19.52 28.23
N ASP A 58 -3.71 -18.74 28.55
CA ASP A 58 -3.51 -18.17 29.89
C ASP A 58 -4.64 -17.19 30.28
N LYS A 59 -5.32 -16.58 29.29
CA LYS A 59 -6.53 -15.77 29.50
C LYS A 59 -7.84 -16.57 29.46
N GLY A 60 -7.77 -17.90 29.43
CA GLY A 60 -8.93 -18.78 29.45
C GLY A 60 -9.63 -18.91 28.10
N ILE A 61 -9.01 -18.48 27.00
CA ILE A 61 -9.52 -18.65 25.65
C ILE A 61 -9.06 -20.02 25.13
N GLY A 62 -9.98 -20.98 25.08
CA GLY A 62 -9.73 -22.29 24.46
C GLY A 62 -9.69 -22.21 22.93
N ALA A 63 -9.22 -23.28 22.29
CA ALA A 63 -9.11 -23.38 20.83
C ALA A 63 -10.46 -23.24 20.09
N ASP A 64 -11.58 -23.49 20.79
CA ASP A 64 -12.95 -23.40 20.25
C ASP A 64 -13.64 -22.07 20.59
N ALA A 65 -12.91 -21.08 21.10
CA ALA A 65 -13.50 -19.81 21.49
C ALA A 65 -14.13 -19.08 20.29
N SER A 66 -15.35 -18.59 20.49
CA SER A 66 -16.03 -17.78 19.48
C SER A 66 -15.33 -16.43 19.31
N ARG A 67 -15.44 -15.85 18.11
CA ARG A 67 -14.89 -14.51 17.81
C ARG A 67 -15.32 -13.45 18.83
N ALA A 68 -16.58 -13.51 19.28
CA ALA A 68 -17.11 -12.57 20.28
C ALA A 68 -16.47 -12.75 21.66
N GLN A 69 -16.10 -13.97 22.06
CA GLN A 69 -15.37 -14.23 23.30
C GLN A 69 -13.94 -13.72 23.22
N VAL A 70 -13.29 -13.91 22.07
CA VAL A 70 -11.95 -13.37 21.82
C VAL A 70 -11.95 -11.84 21.90
N GLU A 71 -12.88 -11.18 21.20
CA GLU A 71 -13.01 -9.71 21.24
C GLU A 71 -13.30 -9.21 22.66
N HIS A 72 -14.22 -9.86 23.40
CA HIS A 72 -14.52 -9.48 24.78
C HIS A 72 -13.32 -9.61 25.73
N VAL A 73 -12.48 -10.63 25.57
CA VAL A 73 -11.27 -10.77 26.41
C VAL A 73 -10.21 -9.74 26.02
N LEU A 74 -10.02 -9.50 24.72
CA LEU A 74 -9.10 -8.48 24.22
C LEU A 74 -9.47 -7.07 24.71
N ASP A 75 -10.76 -6.74 24.74
CA ASP A 75 -11.27 -5.44 25.21
C ASP A 75 -11.11 -5.24 26.73
N ASN A 76 -10.94 -6.33 27.50
CA ASN A 76 -10.80 -6.30 28.96
C ASN A 76 -9.37 -6.60 29.45
N LEU A 77 -8.38 -6.57 28.55
CA LEU A 77 -6.97 -6.72 28.94
C LEU A 77 -6.51 -5.53 29.79
N SER A 78 -5.78 -5.82 30.86
CA SER A 78 -5.06 -4.82 31.64
C SER A 78 -3.95 -4.15 30.83
N GLU A 79 -3.48 -2.98 31.26
CA GLU A 79 -2.40 -2.25 30.56
C GLU A 79 -1.12 -3.10 30.40
N GLU A 80 -0.80 -3.94 31.38
CA GLU A 80 0.37 -4.82 31.33
C GLU A 80 0.22 -5.92 30.28
N GLU A 81 -0.98 -6.50 30.15
CA GLU A 81 -1.28 -7.52 29.15
C GLU A 81 -1.36 -6.93 27.74
N GLN A 82 -1.88 -5.70 27.62
CA GLN A 82 -1.85 -4.95 26.35
C GLN A 82 -0.41 -4.69 25.92
N ASN A 83 0.48 -4.33 26.86
CA ASN A 83 1.90 -4.13 26.56
C ASN A 83 2.59 -5.43 26.15
N GLN A 84 2.26 -6.57 26.77
CA GLN A 84 2.79 -7.88 26.37
C GLN A 84 2.31 -8.29 24.98
N LEU A 85 1.02 -8.13 24.68
CA LEU A 85 0.46 -8.43 23.37
C LEU A 85 1.03 -7.49 22.28
N SER A 86 1.24 -6.22 22.61
CA SER A 86 1.88 -5.25 21.73
C SER A 86 3.34 -5.62 21.48
N ALA A 87 4.09 -6.04 22.50
CA ALA A 87 5.48 -6.48 22.34
C ALA A 87 5.61 -7.70 21.43
N ILE A 88 4.73 -8.69 21.58
CA ILE A 88 4.66 -9.87 20.69
C ILE A 88 4.32 -9.45 19.25
N SER A 89 3.42 -8.47 19.08
CA SER A 89 3.04 -7.98 17.76
C SER A 89 4.13 -7.10 17.12
N GLU A 90 4.85 -6.30 17.92
CA GLU A 90 5.93 -5.42 17.48
C GLU A 90 7.17 -6.20 17.04
N SER A 91 7.51 -7.31 17.71
CA SER A 91 8.62 -8.17 17.26
C SER A 91 8.36 -8.70 15.86
N LEU A 92 7.15 -9.19 15.61
CA LEU A 92 6.78 -9.75 14.30
C LEU A 92 6.65 -8.67 13.21
N LEU A 93 6.12 -7.48 13.55
CA LEU A 93 6.12 -6.34 12.64
C LEU A 93 7.56 -5.86 12.33
N GLY A 94 8.48 -5.98 13.29
CA GLY A 94 9.90 -5.70 13.11
C GLY A 94 10.59 -6.65 12.13
N GLU A 95 10.14 -7.90 12.06
CA GLU A 95 10.69 -8.91 11.14
C GLU A 95 10.10 -8.88 9.73
N LEU A 96 9.09 -8.03 9.50
CA LEU A 96 8.53 -7.89 8.16
C LEU A 96 9.59 -7.39 7.18
N ASN A 97 9.54 -7.97 5.97
CA ASN A 97 10.30 -7.44 4.85
C ASN A 97 9.66 -6.11 4.40
N TRP A 98 10.03 -5.02 5.08
CA TRP A 98 9.52 -3.67 4.85
C TRP A 98 9.78 -3.17 3.44
N PHE A 99 10.84 -3.66 2.80
CA PHE A 99 11.09 -3.44 1.38
C PHE A 99 9.98 -4.03 0.51
N LEU A 100 9.59 -5.28 0.74
CA LEU A 100 8.51 -5.94 0.01
C LEU A 100 7.16 -5.25 0.25
N VAL A 101 6.89 -4.86 1.49
CA VAL A 101 5.68 -4.09 1.86
C VAL A 101 5.64 -2.77 1.11
N ALA A 102 6.73 -2.01 1.15
CA ALA A 102 6.83 -0.73 0.46
C ALA A 102 6.71 -0.87 -1.05
N ALA A 103 7.35 -1.89 -1.64
CA ALA A 103 7.27 -2.18 -3.07
C ALA A 103 5.85 -2.57 -3.49
N ALA A 104 5.18 -3.46 -2.75
CA ALA A 104 3.81 -3.89 -3.04
C ALA A 104 2.81 -2.73 -2.89
N ALA A 105 2.86 -1.98 -1.79
CA ALA A 105 2.00 -0.83 -1.56
C ALA A 105 2.19 0.22 -2.67
N SER A 106 3.44 0.49 -3.04
CA SER A 106 3.78 1.40 -4.13
C SER A 106 3.25 0.93 -5.48
N ALA A 107 3.42 -0.36 -5.80
CA ALA A 107 2.94 -0.93 -7.05
C ALA A 107 1.42 -0.87 -7.17
N ILE A 108 0.69 -1.17 -6.08
CA ILE A 108 -0.77 -1.08 -6.03
C ILE A 108 -1.22 0.38 -6.21
N LEU A 109 -0.67 1.29 -5.41
CA LEU A 109 -1.08 2.70 -5.41
C LEU A 109 -0.84 3.34 -6.77
N PHE A 110 0.39 3.29 -7.27
CA PHE A 110 0.77 3.95 -8.52
C PHE A 110 0.30 3.19 -9.76
N GLY A 111 0.11 1.87 -9.67
CA GLY A 111 -0.53 1.08 -10.72
C GLY A 111 -1.98 1.49 -10.93
N VAL A 112 -2.76 1.59 -9.85
CA VAL A 112 -4.17 2.04 -9.91
C VAL A 112 -4.27 3.48 -10.41
N ILE A 113 -3.46 4.39 -9.84
CA ILE A 113 -3.45 5.79 -10.24
C ILE A 113 -3.03 5.96 -11.70
N GLY A 114 -1.96 5.30 -12.13
CA GLY A 114 -1.52 5.30 -13.52
C GLY A 114 -2.61 4.80 -14.45
N LEU A 115 -3.20 3.64 -14.14
CA LEU A 115 -4.26 3.03 -14.95
C LEU A 115 -5.47 3.95 -15.13
N LEU A 116 -5.98 4.51 -14.02
CA LEU A 116 -7.14 5.42 -14.05
C LEU A 116 -6.80 6.74 -14.77
N GLY A 117 -5.63 7.31 -14.50
CA GLY A 117 -5.14 8.51 -15.17
C GLY A 117 -5.06 8.32 -16.68
N GLY A 118 -4.48 7.20 -17.13
CA GLY A 118 -4.38 6.83 -18.53
C GLY A 118 -5.74 6.56 -19.19
N LEU A 119 -6.65 5.85 -18.50
CA LEU A 119 -8.01 5.59 -19.00
C LEU A 119 -8.81 6.87 -19.23
N ILE A 120 -8.72 7.84 -18.31
CA ILE A 120 -9.53 9.06 -18.33
C ILE A 120 -8.91 10.12 -19.25
N SER A 121 -7.60 10.35 -19.16
CA SER A 121 -6.93 11.42 -19.91
C SER A 121 -6.50 10.99 -21.32
N ARG A 122 -6.34 9.68 -21.57
CA ARG A 122 -5.65 9.10 -22.74
C ARG A 122 -4.18 9.52 -22.88
N ALA A 123 -3.64 10.27 -21.92
CA ALA A 123 -2.25 10.66 -21.83
C ALA A 123 -1.53 9.74 -20.85
N TRP A 124 -0.28 9.39 -21.13
CA TRP A 124 0.50 8.49 -20.28
C TRP A 124 1.86 9.09 -19.90
N LEU A 125 2.38 10.05 -20.67
CA LEU A 125 3.65 10.71 -20.37
C LEU A 125 3.60 11.51 -19.07
N LEU A 126 2.48 12.20 -18.81
CA LEU A 126 2.28 12.95 -17.57
C LEU A 126 2.14 12.06 -16.33
N ALA A 127 1.89 10.75 -16.49
CA ALA A 127 1.80 9.82 -15.36
C ALA A 127 3.12 9.71 -14.60
N GLY A 128 4.25 9.82 -15.28
CA GLY A 128 5.58 9.76 -14.66
C GLY A 128 5.87 10.92 -13.71
N ALA A 129 5.18 12.05 -13.86
CA ALA A 129 5.29 13.17 -12.94
C ALA A 129 4.55 12.90 -11.62
N VAL A 130 3.54 12.02 -11.60
CA VAL A 130 2.72 11.78 -10.40
C VAL A 130 3.52 11.21 -9.24
N PRO A 131 4.35 10.16 -9.38
CA PRO A 131 5.18 9.67 -8.27
C PRO A 131 6.17 10.72 -7.77
N ILE A 132 6.78 11.48 -8.69
CA ILE A 132 7.73 12.54 -8.35
C ILE A 132 7.05 13.64 -7.51
N LEU A 133 5.90 14.13 -7.97
CA LEU A 133 5.13 15.13 -7.26
C LEU A 133 4.59 14.58 -5.94
N ALA A 134 4.10 13.34 -5.92
CA ALA A 134 3.64 12.68 -4.71
C ALA A 134 4.74 12.66 -3.65
N LEU A 135 5.98 12.30 -4.01
CA LEU A 135 7.13 12.32 -3.09
C LEU A 135 7.45 13.73 -2.57
N LEU A 136 7.40 14.75 -3.44
CA LEU A 136 7.65 16.14 -3.06
C LEU A 136 6.58 16.69 -2.10
N PHE A 137 5.32 16.27 -2.27
CA PHE A 137 4.20 16.71 -1.44
C PHE A 137 3.94 15.80 -0.24
N SER A 138 4.43 14.56 -0.24
CA SER A 138 4.23 13.60 0.84
C SER A 138 5.24 13.81 1.97
N LYS A 139 5.12 14.92 2.70
CA LYS A 139 5.72 15.00 4.05
C LYS A 139 5.17 13.93 5.00
N SER A 140 4.04 13.30 4.67
CA SER A 140 3.30 12.35 5.52
C SER A 140 3.56 10.86 5.25
N MET A 141 4.08 10.45 4.08
CA MET A 141 4.30 9.02 3.79
C MET A 141 5.53 8.43 4.53
N ILE A 142 6.39 9.27 5.10
CA ILE A 142 7.65 8.88 5.77
C ILE A 142 7.41 8.48 7.26
N ARG A 143 6.15 8.39 7.70
CA ARG A 143 5.79 8.16 9.11
C ARG A 143 5.63 6.70 9.55
N LEU A 144 5.85 5.72 8.68
CA LEU A 144 5.98 4.32 9.10
C LEU A 144 7.43 4.06 9.51
N SER A 145 7.65 3.81 10.80
CA SER A 145 8.95 3.57 11.43
C SER A 145 9.79 2.53 10.67
N GLY A 146 9.20 1.42 10.22
CA GLY A 146 9.91 0.38 9.46
C GLY A 146 10.40 0.79 8.06
N VAL A 147 9.85 1.86 7.47
CA VAL A 147 10.35 2.41 6.19
C VAL A 147 11.58 3.28 6.42
N GLN A 148 11.80 3.81 7.64
CA GLN A 148 12.95 4.66 7.95
C GLN A 148 14.27 3.88 7.95
N ASP A 149 14.23 2.57 8.17
CA ASP A 149 15.41 1.71 8.23
C ASP A 149 15.91 1.23 6.84
N LEU A 150 15.13 1.42 5.78
CA LEU A 150 15.58 1.08 4.42
C LEU A 150 16.75 1.98 3.98
N GLY A 151 17.73 1.40 3.28
CA GLY A 151 18.89 2.15 2.78
C GLY A 151 18.46 3.27 1.84
N VAL A 152 19.18 4.41 1.86
CA VAL A 152 18.86 5.58 1.02
C VAL A 152 18.81 5.22 -0.48
N LEU A 153 19.69 4.32 -0.91
CA LEU A 153 19.74 3.80 -2.28
C LEU A 153 18.57 2.87 -2.61
N GLU A 154 18.12 2.02 -1.70
CA GLU A 154 16.97 1.13 -1.90
C GLU A 154 15.67 1.93 -1.96
N LYS A 155 15.53 2.91 -1.05
CA LYS A 155 14.46 3.91 -1.11
C LYS A 155 14.47 4.63 -2.45
N ALA A 156 15.61 5.17 -2.88
CA ALA A 156 15.67 5.93 -4.13
C ALA A 156 15.40 5.06 -5.37
N ILE A 157 16.02 3.88 -5.48
CA ILE A 157 15.93 3.05 -6.69
C ILE A 157 14.55 2.41 -6.82
N VAL A 158 14.07 1.77 -5.75
CA VAL A 158 12.86 0.94 -5.84
C VAL A 158 11.61 1.77 -5.65
N VAL A 159 11.63 2.77 -4.77
CA VAL A 159 10.47 3.65 -4.60
C VAL A 159 10.39 4.59 -5.79
N VAL A 160 11.46 5.27 -6.23
CA VAL A 160 11.29 6.29 -7.28
C VAL A 160 11.20 5.69 -8.68
N PHE A 161 12.16 4.87 -9.11
CA PHE A 161 12.19 4.40 -10.50
C PHE A 161 11.13 3.33 -10.77
N ALA A 162 10.86 2.41 -9.83
CA ALA A 162 9.83 1.41 -10.03
C ALA A 162 8.42 2.02 -9.99
N GLN A 163 8.16 3.01 -9.12
CA GLN A 163 6.87 3.73 -9.12
C GLN A 163 6.66 4.49 -10.42
N ILE A 164 7.68 5.19 -10.93
CA ILE A 164 7.60 5.88 -12.23
C ILE A 164 7.34 4.88 -13.35
N ALA A 165 8.11 3.79 -13.41
CA ALA A 165 7.96 2.77 -14.44
C ALA A 165 6.57 2.13 -14.42
N LEU A 166 6.08 1.73 -13.24
CA LEU A 166 4.76 1.15 -13.07
C LEU A 166 3.65 2.15 -13.38
N CYS A 167 3.73 3.37 -12.87
CA CYS A 167 2.74 4.41 -13.14
C CYS A 167 2.61 4.68 -14.65
N CYS A 168 3.75 4.84 -15.35
CA CYS A 168 3.79 5.01 -16.80
C CYS A 168 3.26 3.79 -17.55
N LEU A 169 3.67 2.57 -17.16
CA LEU A 169 3.22 1.32 -17.79
C LEU A 169 1.70 1.16 -17.68
N PHE A 170 1.15 1.34 -16.48
CA PHE A 170 -0.28 1.22 -16.26
C PHE A 170 -1.07 2.36 -16.91
N ALA A 171 -0.55 3.58 -16.94
CA ALA A 171 -1.16 4.68 -17.69
C ALA A 171 -1.17 4.41 -19.20
N TYR A 172 -0.10 3.84 -19.73
CA TYR A 172 -0.05 3.42 -21.12
C TYR A 172 -1.11 2.34 -21.41
N LEU A 173 -1.21 1.32 -20.55
CA LEU A 173 -2.23 0.28 -20.67
C LEU A 173 -3.66 0.87 -20.60
N GLY A 174 -3.90 1.78 -19.67
CA GLY A 174 -5.19 2.47 -19.53
C GLY A 174 -5.57 3.27 -20.77
N SER A 175 -4.62 4.03 -21.32
CA SER A 175 -4.84 4.80 -22.55
C SER A 175 -5.16 3.88 -23.74
N ARG A 176 -4.47 2.74 -23.85
CA ARG A 176 -4.72 1.72 -24.89
C ARG A 176 -6.09 1.07 -24.76
N LEU A 177 -6.48 0.69 -23.54
CA LEU A 177 -7.80 0.11 -23.27
C LEU A 177 -8.93 1.07 -23.65
N ARG A 178 -8.80 2.35 -23.29
CA ARG A 178 -9.80 3.37 -23.67
C ARG A 178 -9.89 3.56 -25.18
N SER A 179 -8.76 3.58 -25.87
CA SER A 179 -8.72 3.73 -27.33
C SER A 179 -9.41 2.57 -28.04
N ARG A 180 -9.15 1.33 -27.61
CA ARG A 180 -9.82 0.13 -28.12
C ARG A 180 -11.32 0.12 -27.84
N ALA A 181 -11.73 0.48 -26.62
CA ALA A 181 -13.14 0.56 -26.25
C ALA A 181 -13.92 1.65 -27.02
N THR A 182 -13.22 2.68 -27.51
CA THR A 182 -13.84 3.72 -28.34
C THR A 182 -14.02 3.23 -29.78
N LEU A 183 -13.05 2.47 -30.32
CA LEU A 183 -13.13 1.87 -31.66
C LEU A 183 -14.19 0.78 -31.75
N ALA A 184 -14.42 -0.01 -30.69
CA ALA A 184 -15.46 -1.05 -30.68
C ALA A 184 -16.90 -0.49 -30.63
N LYS A 185 -17.07 0.82 -30.43
CA LYS A 185 -18.37 1.51 -30.42
C LYS A 185 -18.68 2.25 -31.72
N GLN A 186 -17.76 2.24 -32.68
CA GLN A 186 -17.93 2.78 -34.03
C GLN A 186 -18.18 1.64 -35.00
#